data_AF-A0A8X6GIB1-F1
#
_entry.id   AF-A0A8X6GIB1-F1
#
_cell.length_a   1.000
_cell.length_b   1.000
_cell.length_c   1.000
_cell.angle_alpha   90.00
_cell.angle_beta   90.00
_cell.angle_gamma   90.00
#
_symmetry.space_group_name_H-M   'P 1'
#
loop_
_entity.id
_entity.type
_entity.pdbx_description
1 polymer ?
#
loop_
_entity_poly.entity_id
_entity_poly.type
_entity_poly.pdbx_seq_one_letter_code
_entity_poly.pdbx_strand_id
1 'polypeptide(L)'
;MTYGKEDEFSDFKRKSFSVKDVTYVRLMTFVGQYIYYTLYIQYPCVFVLSIYVLVHRYAIVLLQFKDDLAKIDLVKIPDMYTEILSAYNCIESKILLLKDTLSGPLFVILSSGFLNFYTSLSNYYLPDVPPHFVLEAVCNAFTGVVIIASLTVCLSRVPENMMKIKATFGLLIEKYQLKMNGGKEIYFLERLEKRDIIYFSACDIVYFKKSFLLTAFGTVFTYGLIIVHLN
;
A
#
# COMPACT_ATOMS: atom_id res chain seq x y z
N MET A 1 73.31 19.85 11.43
CA MET A 1 72.50 18.86 10.70
C MET A 1 71.15 18.73 11.40
N THR A 2 70.21 19.63 11.16
CA THR A 2 68.90 19.62 11.85
C THR A 2 67.79 20.29 11.03
N TYR A 3 67.92 20.31 9.70
CA TYR A 3 66.92 20.92 8.81
C TYR A 3 66.04 19.91 8.04
N GLY A 4 66.22 18.60 8.25
CA GLY A 4 65.48 17.56 7.50
C GLY A 4 64.28 16.93 8.22
N LYS A 5 64.07 17.21 9.52
CA LYS A 5 63.03 16.54 10.31
C LYS A 5 61.69 17.29 10.40
N GLU A 6 61.69 18.61 10.18
CA GLU A 6 60.46 19.41 10.27
C GLU A 6 59.57 19.27 9.02
N ASP A 7 60.18 19.14 7.84
CA ASP A 7 59.44 18.96 6.58
C ASP A 7 58.73 17.59 6.54
N GLU A 8 59.41 16.50 6.93
CA GLU A 8 58.79 15.16 6.99
C GLU A 8 57.64 15.08 8.00
N PHE A 9 57.74 15.78 9.13
CA PHE A 9 56.69 15.78 10.15
C PHE A 9 55.46 16.58 9.69
N SER A 10 55.67 17.68 8.97
CA SER A 10 54.59 18.49 8.42
C SER A 10 53.83 17.74 7.30
N ASP A 11 54.56 16.97 6.49
CA ASP A 11 54.00 16.22 5.37
C ASP A 11 53.27 14.95 5.85
N PHE A 12 53.80 14.27 6.88
CA PHE A 12 53.10 13.18 7.58
C PHE A 12 51.81 13.65 8.23
N LYS A 13 51.81 14.82 8.86
CA LYS A 13 50.62 15.41 9.50
C LYS A 13 49.56 15.79 8.46
N ARG A 14 49.98 16.32 7.30
CA ARG A 14 49.08 16.67 6.17
C ARG A 14 48.47 15.43 5.51
N LYS A 15 49.25 14.36 5.32
CA LYS A 15 48.76 13.05 4.84
C LYS A 15 47.81 12.39 5.85
N SER A 16 48.13 12.43 7.14
CA SER A 16 47.28 11.86 8.20
C SER A 16 45.94 12.60 8.31
N PHE A 17 45.94 13.93 8.16
CA PHE A 17 44.72 14.74 8.14
C PHE A 17 43.87 14.44 6.90
N SER A 18 44.48 14.41 5.71
CA SER A 18 43.80 14.07 4.45
C SER A 18 43.20 12.66 4.46
N VAL A 19 43.90 11.66 5.02
CA VAL A 19 43.38 10.28 5.15
C VAL A 19 42.23 10.20 6.16
N LYS A 20 42.31 10.93 7.27
CA LYS A 20 41.21 11.02 8.24
C LYS A 20 39.98 11.69 7.61
N ASP A 21 40.15 12.79 6.89
CA ASP A 21 39.04 13.49 6.21
C ASP A 21 38.38 12.60 5.15
N VAL A 22 39.16 11.87 4.34
CA VAL A 22 38.62 10.91 3.36
C VAL A 22 37.87 9.75 4.05
N THR A 23 38.36 9.30 5.21
CA THR A 23 37.70 8.23 5.99
C THR A 23 36.42 8.72 6.64
N TYR A 24 36.39 9.95 7.17
CA TYR A 24 35.20 10.58 7.72
C TYR A 24 34.14 10.84 6.65
N VAL A 25 34.53 11.35 5.48
CA VAL A 25 33.61 11.54 4.35
C VAL A 25 33.04 10.20 3.89
N ARG A 26 33.86 9.15 3.81
CA ARG A 26 33.41 7.79 3.44
C ARG A 26 32.46 7.17 4.48
N LEU A 27 32.68 7.40 5.76
CA LEU A 27 31.77 6.95 6.83
C LEU A 27 30.45 7.73 6.79
N MET A 28 30.51 9.05 6.58
CA MET A 28 29.30 9.88 6.47
C MET A 28 28.47 9.53 5.24
N THR A 29 29.08 9.23 4.09
CA THR A 29 28.36 8.74 2.92
C THR A 29 27.78 7.34 3.13
N PHE A 30 28.50 6.44 3.82
CA PHE A 30 27.96 5.14 4.20
C PHE A 30 26.75 5.25 5.13
N VAL A 31 26.84 6.09 6.16
CA VAL A 31 25.73 6.35 7.09
C VAL A 31 24.57 7.01 6.36
N GLY A 32 24.84 7.95 5.45
CA GLY A 32 23.81 8.59 4.62
C GLY A 32 23.10 7.60 3.69
N GLN A 33 23.84 6.74 2.99
CA GLN A 33 23.28 5.68 2.14
C GLN A 33 22.50 4.66 2.96
N TYR A 34 22.98 4.30 4.15
CA TYR A 34 22.27 3.40 5.06
C TYR A 34 20.95 4.02 5.55
N ILE A 35 20.98 5.28 6.00
CA ILE A 35 19.79 6.03 6.41
C ILE A 35 18.80 6.12 5.25
N TYR A 36 19.28 6.40 4.04
CA TYR A 36 18.47 6.44 2.82
C TYR A 36 17.81 5.09 2.53
N TYR A 37 18.59 4.00 2.51
CA TYR A 37 18.09 2.64 2.30
C TYR A 37 17.04 2.25 3.35
N THR A 38 17.32 2.51 4.62
CA THR A 38 16.42 2.15 5.71
C THR A 38 15.12 2.97 5.63
N LEU A 39 15.18 4.28 5.40
CA LEU A 39 14.01 5.17 5.34
C LEU A 39 13.16 4.99 4.08
N TYR A 40 13.78 4.82 2.91
CA TYR A 40 13.06 4.82 1.63
C TYR A 40 12.70 3.43 1.10
N ILE A 41 13.36 2.38 1.56
CA ILE A 41 13.14 1.01 1.09
C ILE A 41 12.62 0.13 2.23
N GLN A 42 13.36 0.04 3.34
CA GLN A 42 13.05 -0.94 4.39
C GLN A 42 11.77 -0.60 5.16
N TYR A 43 11.64 0.63 5.67
CA TYR A 43 10.46 1.04 6.44
C TYR A 43 9.16 1.00 5.63
N PRO A 44 9.09 1.52 4.39
CA PRO A 44 7.89 1.43 3.56
C PRO A 44 7.49 -0.02 3.27
N CYS A 45 8.45 -0.90 2.99
CA CYS A 45 8.18 -2.31 2.75
C CYS A 45 7.57 -3.00 3.99
N VAL A 46 8.14 -2.79 5.18
CA VAL A 46 7.61 -3.35 6.43
C VAL A 46 6.21 -2.82 6.71
N PHE A 47 5.97 -1.53 6.45
CA PHE A 47 4.66 -0.93 6.65
C PHE A 47 3.62 -1.48 5.66
N VAL A 48 4.00 -1.65 4.38
CA VAL A 48 3.16 -2.26 3.35
C VAL A 48 2.80 -3.70 3.72
N LEU A 49 3.76 -4.49 4.21
CA LEU A 49 3.51 -5.85 4.70
C LEU A 49 2.55 -5.85 5.90
N SER A 50 2.70 -4.89 6.82
CA SER A 50 1.82 -4.75 7.97
C SER A 50 0.38 -4.41 7.57
N ILE A 51 0.20 -3.45 6.65
CA ILE A 51 -1.10 -3.16 6.05
C ILE A 51 -1.65 -4.40 5.36
N TYR A 52 -0.83 -5.08 4.57
CA TYR A 52 -1.23 -6.24 3.80
C TYR A 52 -1.81 -7.33 4.71
N VAL A 53 -1.12 -7.68 5.79
CA VAL A 53 -1.59 -8.68 6.76
C VAL A 53 -2.91 -8.26 7.39
N LEU A 54 -3.05 -6.99 7.77
CA LEU A 54 -4.24 -6.46 8.40
C LEU A 54 -5.44 -6.55 7.45
N VAL A 55 -5.32 -5.99 6.25
CA VAL A 55 -6.35 -6.00 5.21
C VAL A 55 -6.70 -7.44 4.79
N HIS A 56 -5.70 -8.31 4.67
CA HIS A 56 -5.91 -9.72 4.36
C HIS A 56 -6.75 -10.43 5.44
N ARG A 57 -6.50 -10.15 6.72
CA ARG A 57 -7.28 -10.70 7.82
C ARG A 57 -8.75 -10.29 7.74
N TYR A 58 -9.03 -9.01 7.47
CA TYR A 58 -10.40 -8.54 7.29
C TYR A 58 -11.05 -9.11 6.02
N ALA A 59 -10.29 -9.27 4.94
CA ALA A 59 -10.77 -9.90 3.72
C ALA A 59 -11.18 -11.38 3.96
N ILE A 60 -10.43 -12.13 4.78
CA ILE A 60 -10.80 -13.49 5.21
C ILE A 60 -12.09 -13.48 6.04
N VAL A 61 -12.20 -12.59 7.02
CA VAL A 61 -13.40 -12.49 7.87
C VAL A 61 -14.65 -12.22 7.03
N LEU A 62 -14.57 -11.34 6.03
CA LEU A 62 -15.66 -11.11 5.08
C LEU A 62 -16.00 -12.36 4.26
N LEU A 63 -14.99 -13.13 3.84
CA LEU A 63 -15.20 -14.33 3.05
C LEU A 63 -15.85 -15.46 3.87
N GLN A 64 -15.44 -15.62 5.13
CA GLN A 64 -16.07 -16.52 6.09
C GLN A 64 -17.53 -16.11 6.33
N PHE A 65 -17.79 -14.84 6.58
CA PHE A 65 -19.16 -14.32 6.74
C PHE A 65 -20.03 -14.62 5.51
N LYS A 66 -19.47 -14.48 4.30
CA LYS A 66 -20.16 -14.81 3.05
C LYS A 66 -20.48 -16.32 2.95
N ASP A 67 -19.52 -17.18 3.28
CA ASP A 67 -19.70 -18.63 3.24
C ASP A 67 -20.69 -19.12 4.30
N ASP A 68 -20.71 -18.49 5.47
CA ASP A 68 -21.69 -18.76 6.52
C ASP A 68 -23.07 -18.30 6.08
N LEU A 69 -23.20 -17.08 5.53
CA LEU A 69 -24.45 -16.55 5.00
C LEU A 69 -25.06 -17.46 3.92
N ALA A 70 -24.24 -18.01 3.03
CA ALA A 70 -24.70 -18.90 1.97
C ALA A 70 -25.27 -20.24 2.48
N LYS A 71 -24.86 -20.69 3.68
CA LYS A 71 -25.33 -21.95 4.30
C LYS A 71 -26.62 -21.77 5.10
N ILE A 72 -26.98 -20.53 5.41
CA ILE A 72 -28.14 -20.22 6.25
C ILE A 72 -29.43 -20.49 5.47
N ASP A 73 -30.29 -21.36 6.02
CA ASP A 73 -31.67 -21.49 5.59
C ASP A 73 -32.56 -20.64 6.50
N LEU A 74 -32.69 -19.37 6.12
CA LEU A 74 -33.43 -18.35 6.87
C LEU A 74 -34.89 -18.75 7.20
N VAL A 75 -35.46 -19.70 6.44
CA VAL A 75 -36.83 -20.21 6.59
C VAL A 75 -37.04 -20.91 7.95
N LYS A 76 -35.97 -21.36 8.60
CA LYS A 76 -36.05 -22.19 9.82
C LYS A 76 -35.86 -21.42 11.12
N ILE A 77 -35.22 -20.24 11.10
CA ILE A 77 -34.78 -19.55 12.34
C ILE A 77 -34.95 -18.02 12.23
N PRO A 78 -36.09 -17.47 12.66
CA PRO A 78 -36.38 -16.03 12.60
C PRO A 78 -35.53 -15.17 13.56
N ASP A 79 -34.93 -15.75 14.59
CA ASP A 79 -34.06 -14.98 15.51
C ASP A 79 -32.67 -14.67 14.92
N MET A 80 -32.24 -15.44 13.91
CA MET A 80 -30.91 -15.35 13.31
C MET A 80 -30.66 -14.06 12.53
N TYR A 81 -31.72 -13.36 12.12
CA TYR A 81 -31.62 -12.12 11.35
C TYR A 81 -30.98 -10.99 12.16
N THR A 82 -31.32 -10.90 13.45
CA THR A 82 -30.75 -9.87 14.35
C THR A 82 -29.27 -10.12 14.59
N GLU A 83 -28.88 -11.40 14.67
CA GLU A 83 -27.49 -11.82 14.81
C GLU A 83 -26.68 -11.49 13.56
N ILE A 84 -27.17 -11.84 12.36
CA ILE A 84 -26.54 -11.51 11.07
C ILE A 84 -26.37 -9.99 10.91
N LEU A 85 -27.40 -9.20 11.23
CA LEU A 85 -27.35 -7.74 11.16
C LEU A 85 -26.32 -7.16 12.14
N SER A 86 -26.28 -7.66 13.37
CA SER A 86 -25.31 -7.21 14.38
C SER A 86 -23.87 -7.56 14.00
N ALA A 87 -23.65 -8.77 13.47
CA ALA A 87 -22.35 -9.24 13.00
C ALA A 87 -21.87 -8.41 11.81
N TYR A 88 -22.75 -8.15 10.83
CA TYR A 88 -22.42 -7.30 9.69
C TYR A 88 -22.08 -5.86 10.12
N ASN A 89 -22.89 -5.25 10.99
CA ASN A 89 -22.62 -3.91 11.52
C ASN A 89 -21.28 -3.84 12.27
N CYS A 90 -20.93 -4.89 13.02
CA CYS A 90 -19.64 -5.00 13.71
C CYS A 90 -18.46 -5.07 12.73
N ILE A 91 -18.59 -5.87 11.66
CA ILE A 91 -17.58 -5.97 10.60
C ILE A 91 -17.43 -4.64 9.87
N GLU A 92 -18.55 -4.01 9.49
CA GLU A 92 -18.62 -2.74 8.78
C GLU A 92 -17.96 -1.62 9.61
N SER A 93 -18.29 -1.51 10.90
CA SER A 93 -17.68 -0.53 11.81
C SER A 93 -16.16 -0.70 11.92
N LYS A 94 -15.67 -1.95 11.99
CA LYS A 94 -14.24 -2.22 12.01
C LYS A 94 -13.55 -1.87 10.69
N ILE A 95 -14.20 -2.09 9.55
CA ILE A 95 -13.68 -1.72 8.23
C ILE A 95 -13.63 -0.19 8.08
N LEU A 96 -14.65 0.53 8.58
CA LEU A 96 -14.64 2.00 8.61
C LEU A 96 -13.49 2.54 9.46
N LEU A 97 -13.35 2.04 10.70
CA LEU A 97 -12.24 2.43 11.57
C LEU A 97 -10.88 2.14 10.91
N LEU A 98 -10.77 0.99 10.25
CA LEU A 98 -9.58 0.63 9.49
C LEU A 98 -9.32 1.58 8.33
N LYS A 99 -10.35 1.94 7.54
CA LYS A 99 -10.25 2.93 6.47
C LYS A 99 -9.72 4.26 7.00
N ASP A 100 -10.34 4.79 8.05
CA ASP A 100 -10.01 6.10 8.61
C ASP A 100 -8.58 6.13 9.18
N THR A 101 -8.17 5.04 9.85
CA THR A 101 -6.82 4.91 10.41
C THR A 101 -5.75 4.77 9.32
N LEU A 102 -6.04 4.02 8.25
CA LEU A 102 -5.07 3.78 7.18
C LEU A 102 -5.02 4.90 6.15
N SER A 103 -6.02 5.78 6.08
CA SER A 103 -6.12 6.83 5.07
C SER A 103 -4.87 7.72 4.97
N GLY A 104 -4.39 8.22 6.11
CA GLY A 104 -3.18 9.03 6.20
C GLY A 104 -1.90 8.25 5.82
N PRO A 105 -1.61 7.12 6.48
CA PRO A 105 -0.43 6.30 6.15
C PRO A 105 -0.40 5.82 4.70
N LEU A 106 -1.54 5.43 4.13
CA LEU A 106 -1.65 5.02 2.74
C LEU A 106 -1.27 6.14 1.77
N PHE A 107 -1.66 7.38 2.08
CA PHE A 107 -1.28 8.53 1.28
C PHE A 107 0.24 8.74 1.29
N VAL A 108 0.87 8.72 2.46
CA VAL A 108 2.33 8.89 2.58
C VAL A 108 3.09 7.81 1.81
N ILE A 109 2.65 6.55 1.90
CA ILE A 109 3.31 5.44 1.20
C ILE A 109 3.11 5.56 -0.30
N LEU A 110 1.89 5.88 -0.75
CA LEU A 110 1.62 6.06 -2.17
C LEU A 110 2.47 7.18 -2.76
N SER A 111 2.54 8.33 -2.08
CA SER A 111 3.41 9.44 -2.45
C SER A 111 4.88 9.03 -2.48
N SER A 112 5.35 8.29 -1.47
CA SER A 112 6.73 7.78 -1.44
C SER A 112 7.03 6.83 -2.61
N GLY A 113 6.07 5.98 -3.00
CA GLY A 113 6.20 5.08 -4.14
C GLY A 113 6.36 5.82 -5.47
N PHE A 114 5.54 6.85 -5.70
CA PHE A 114 5.67 7.71 -6.88
C PHE A 114 6.97 8.51 -6.88
N LEU A 115 7.35 9.11 -5.74
CA LEU A 115 8.60 9.87 -5.63
C LEU A 115 9.83 8.98 -5.87
N ASN A 116 9.86 7.77 -5.32
CA ASN A 116 10.94 6.81 -5.57
C ASN A 116 11.02 6.42 -7.05
N PHE A 117 9.87 6.26 -7.71
CA PHE A 117 9.82 5.98 -9.14
C PHE A 117 10.39 7.14 -9.98
N TYR A 118 9.93 8.37 -9.74
CA TYR A 118 10.38 9.55 -10.50
C TYR A 118 11.83 9.91 -10.23
N THR A 119 12.31 9.79 -9.00
CA THR A 119 13.73 10.01 -8.66
C THR A 119 14.63 8.97 -9.34
N SER A 120 14.22 7.71 -9.36
CA SER A 120 14.93 6.65 -10.10
C SER A 120 14.99 6.94 -11.59
N LEU A 121 13.87 7.40 -12.17
CA LEU A 121 13.82 7.78 -13.58
C LEU A 121 14.73 8.97 -13.87
N SER A 122 14.69 10.02 -13.05
CA SER A 122 15.57 11.19 -13.19
C SER A 122 17.05 10.81 -13.11
N ASN A 123 17.40 9.92 -12.19
CA ASN A 123 18.78 9.47 -11.98
C ASN A 123 19.34 8.65 -13.14
N TYR A 124 18.47 7.96 -13.88
CA TYR A 124 18.86 7.18 -15.07
C TYR A 124 19.41 8.07 -16.20
N TYR A 125 18.98 9.33 -16.29
CA TYR A 125 19.36 10.25 -17.35
C TYR A 125 20.57 11.14 -17.05
N LEU A 126 21.21 11.01 -15.89
CA LEU A 126 22.47 11.73 -15.66
C LEU A 126 23.60 11.12 -16.52
N PRO A 127 24.39 11.94 -17.23
CA PRO A 127 25.58 11.45 -17.92
C PRO A 127 26.66 11.04 -16.89
N ASP A 128 27.41 9.98 -17.20
CA ASP A 128 28.52 9.44 -16.39
C ASP A 128 28.17 8.74 -15.06
N VAL A 129 27.04 8.04 -15.02
CA VAL A 129 26.62 7.29 -13.84
C VAL A 129 27.31 5.90 -13.77
N PRO A 130 27.98 5.56 -12.65
CA PRO A 130 28.56 4.23 -12.47
C PRO A 130 27.51 3.11 -12.55
N PRO A 131 27.86 1.90 -13.05
CA PRO A 131 26.91 0.81 -13.25
C PRO A 131 26.21 0.33 -11.96
N HIS A 132 26.83 0.49 -10.79
CA HIS A 132 26.22 0.16 -9.50
C HIS A 132 25.05 1.09 -9.13
N PHE A 133 25.11 2.36 -9.55
CA PHE A 133 24.07 3.35 -9.28
C PHE A 133 22.87 3.18 -10.22
N VAL A 134 23.11 2.73 -11.46
CA VAL A 134 22.04 2.32 -12.39
C VAL A 134 21.26 1.13 -11.84
N LEU A 135 21.95 0.13 -11.29
CA LEU A 135 21.31 -1.03 -10.67
C LEU A 135 20.44 -0.63 -9.47
N GLU A 136 20.93 0.28 -8.62
CA GLU A 136 20.17 0.81 -7.48
C GLU A 136 18.92 1.57 -7.91
N ALA A 137 19.02 2.44 -8.92
CA ALA A 137 17.87 3.16 -9.49
C ALA A 137 16.83 2.19 -10.05
N VAL A 138 17.25 1.14 -10.76
CA VAL A 138 16.35 0.11 -11.29
C VAL A 138 15.63 -0.62 -10.14
N CYS A 139 16.36 -1.05 -9.10
CA CYS A 139 15.78 -1.70 -7.93
C CYS A 139 14.77 -0.80 -7.20
N ASN A 140 15.06 0.50 -7.07
CA ASN A 140 14.15 1.46 -6.43
C ASN A 140 12.88 1.68 -7.25
N ALA A 141 13.00 1.80 -8.57
CA ALA A 141 11.85 1.89 -9.47
C ALA A 141 10.96 0.64 -9.36
N PHE A 142 11.55 -0.56 -9.42
CA PHE A 142 10.79 -1.82 -9.25
C PHE A 142 10.11 -1.90 -7.88
N THR A 143 10.80 -1.50 -6.82
CA THR A 143 10.24 -1.51 -5.46
C THR A 143 9.02 -0.59 -5.35
N GLY A 144 9.10 0.63 -5.92
CA GLY A 144 7.97 1.56 -5.99
C GLY A 144 6.76 0.97 -6.71
N VAL A 145 6.97 0.33 -7.87
CA VAL A 145 5.89 -0.33 -8.63
C VAL A 145 5.28 -1.47 -7.85
N VAL A 146 6.10 -2.34 -7.23
CA VAL A 146 5.63 -3.48 -6.44
C VAL A 146 4.80 -3.00 -5.23
N ILE A 147 5.22 -1.93 -4.56
CA ILE A 147 4.48 -1.33 -3.43
C ILE A 147 3.10 -0.84 -3.90
N ILE A 148 3.04 -0.05 -4.97
CA ILE A 148 1.78 0.51 -5.49
C ILE A 148 0.83 -0.62 -5.96
N ALA A 149 1.38 -1.61 -6.69
CA ALA A 149 0.63 -2.75 -7.19
C ALA A 149 0.05 -3.61 -6.06
N SER A 150 0.90 -4.02 -5.11
CA SER A 150 0.51 -4.89 -4.00
C SER A 150 -0.52 -4.23 -3.08
N LEU A 151 -0.33 -2.95 -2.74
CA LEU A 151 -1.29 -2.18 -1.94
C LEU A 151 -2.64 -2.10 -2.63
N THR A 152 -2.67 -1.72 -3.91
CA THR A 152 -3.94 -1.54 -4.63
C THR A 152 -4.68 -2.86 -4.77
N VAL A 153 -3.98 -3.94 -5.12
CA VAL A 153 -4.58 -5.29 -5.21
C VAL A 153 -5.13 -5.71 -3.85
N CYS A 154 -4.36 -5.55 -2.78
CA CYS A 154 -4.78 -5.94 -1.44
C CYS A 154 -6.00 -5.15 -0.95
N LEU A 155 -5.94 -3.82 -1.05
CA LEU A 155 -7.02 -2.93 -0.61
C LEU A 155 -8.29 -3.10 -1.45
N SER A 156 -8.16 -3.48 -2.73
CA SER A 156 -9.32 -3.78 -3.59
C SER A 156 -10.05 -5.08 -3.23
N ARG A 157 -9.43 -6.01 -2.51
CA ARG A 157 -10.09 -7.28 -2.10
C ARG A 157 -11.23 -7.07 -1.12
N VAL A 158 -11.12 -6.09 -0.23
CA VAL A 158 -12.18 -5.80 0.75
C VAL A 158 -13.48 -5.33 0.10
N PRO A 159 -13.50 -4.26 -0.74
CA PRO A 159 -14.72 -3.86 -1.42
C PRO A 159 -15.23 -4.94 -2.39
N GLU A 160 -14.36 -5.75 -2.99
CA GLU A 160 -14.78 -6.91 -3.79
C GLU A 160 -15.51 -7.98 -2.97
N ASN A 161 -15.01 -8.30 -1.78
CA ASN A 161 -15.66 -9.26 -0.91
C ASN A 161 -16.99 -8.69 -0.37
N MET A 162 -17.06 -7.39 -0.07
CA MET A 162 -18.32 -6.73 0.29
C MET A 162 -19.34 -6.77 -0.86
N MET A 163 -18.92 -6.56 -2.11
CA MET A 163 -19.78 -6.72 -3.29
C MET A 163 -20.32 -8.15 -3.43
N LYS A 164 -19.49 -9.16 -3.19
CA LYS A 164 -19.93 -10.57 -3.20
C LYS A 164 -20.94 -10.87 -2.10
N ILE A 165 -20.76 -10.29 -0.91
CA ILE A 165 -21.72 -10.42 0.20
C ILE A 165 -23.06 -9.79 -0.19
N LYS A 166 -23.07 -8.59 -0.79
CA LYS A 166 -24.29 -7.96 -1.30
C LYS A 166 -25.02 -8.83 -2.31
N ALA A 167 -24.29 -9.38 -3.29
CA ALA A 167 -24.87 -10.29 -4.26
C ALA A 167 -25.47 -11.54 -3.58
N THR A 168 -24.82 -12.04 -2.53
CA THR A 168 -25.32 -13.18 -1.73
C THR A 168 -26.60 -12.81 -0.99
N PHE A 169 -26.69 -11.60 -0.41
CA PHE A 169 -27.94 -11.09 0.18
C PHE A 169 -29.05 -10.98 -0.86
N GLY A 170 -28.77 -10.45 -2.06
CA GLY A 170 -29.73 -10.37 -3.17
C GLY A 170 -30.30 -11.75 -3.55
N LEU A 171 -29.44 -12.76 -3.69
CA LEU A 171 -29.87 -14.13 -3.96
C LEU A 171 -30.71 -14.73 -2.83
N LEU A 172 -30.38 -14.43 -1.56
CA LEU A 172 -31.18 -14.88 -0.43
C LEU A 172 -32.55 -14.21 -0.41
N ILE A 173 -32.65 -12.91 -0.73
CA ILE A 173 -33.92 -12.17 -0.80
C ILE A 173 -34.82 -12.80 -1.86
N GLU A 174 -34.31 -13.05 -3.06
CA GLU A 174 -35.08 -13.65 -4.16
C GLU A 174 -35.59 -15.06 -3.77
N LYS A 175 -34.72 -15.89 -3.19
CA LYS A 175 -35.08 -17.23 -2.70
C LYS A 175 -36.12 -17.18 -1.58
N TYR A 176 -36.07 -16.16 -0.72
CA TYR A 176 -37.02 -16.00 0.39
C TYR A 176 -38.38 -15.50 -0.11
N GLN A 177 -38.41 -14.50 -1.00
CA GLN A 177 -39.63 -14.02 -1.66
C GLN A 177 -40.36 -15.14 -2.42
N LEU A 178 -39.62 -16.03 -3.09
CA LEU A 178 -40.17 -17.19 -3.79
C LEU A 178 -40.77 -18.25 -2.85
N LYS A 179 -40.25 -18.40 -1.63
CA LYS A 179 -40.68 -19.44 -0.68
C LYS A 179 -41.69 -18.98 0.36
N MET A 180 -41.69 -17.70 0.71
CA MET A 180 -42.51 -17.16 1.81
C MET A 180 -42.85 -15.69 1.58
N ASN A 181 -44.07 -15.30 1.96
CA ASN A 181 -44.54 -13.91 1.92
C ASN A 181 -44.01 -13.14 3.15
N GLY A 182 -42.68 -13.11 3.32
CA GLY A 182 -42.01 -12.66 4.55
C GLY A 182 -41.80 -11.15 4.64
N GLY A 183 -42.81 -10.39 5.09
CA GLY A 183 -42.78 -8.92 5.03
C GLY A 183 -41.68 -8.19 5.83
N LYS A 184 -41.32 -8.64 7.05
CA LYS A 184 -40.35 -7.91 7.92
C LYS A 184 -38.90 -8.37 7.75
N GLU A 185 -38.69 -9.66 7.49
CA GLU A 185 -37.38 -10.26 7.34
C GLU A 185 -36.71 -9.86 6.02
N ILE A 186 -37.49 -9.82 4.94
CA ILE A 186 -37.06 -9.34 3.62
C ILE A 186 -36.62 -7.87 3.70
N TYR A 187 -37.33 -7.04 4.48
CA TYR A 187 -36.97 -5.65 4.71
C TYR A 187 -35.58 -5.48 5.33
N PHE A 188 -35.18 -6.35 6.26
CA PHE A 188 -33.84 -6.29 6.86
C PHE A 188 -32.74 -6.71 5.89
N LEU A 189 -32.97 -7.75 5.08
CA LEU A 189 -32.00 -8.13 4.04
C LEU A 189 -31.89 -7.07 2.94
N GLU A 190 -33.01 -6.51 2.48
CA GLU A 190 -32.98 -5.40 1.51
C GLU A 190 -32.22 -4.19 2.06
N ARG A 191 -32.38 -3.90 3.35
CA ARG A 191 -31.62 -2.84 4.02
C ARG A 191 -30.12 -3.13 4.05
N LEU A 192 -29.71 -4.39 4.22
CA LEU A 192 -28.31 -4.81 4.19
C LEU A 192 -27.72 -4.79 2.77
N GLU A 193 -28.48 -5.20 1.77
CA GLU A 193 -28.08 -5.16 0.35
C GLU A 193 -27.84 -3.71 -0.13
N LYS A 194 -28.70 -2.78 0.29
CA LYS A 194 -28.65 -1.36 -0.08
C LYS A 194 -27.55 -0.55 0.62
N ARG A 195 -26.87 -1.09 1.65
CA ARG A 195 -25.77 -0.37 2.35
C ARG A 195 -24.60 -0.07 1.42
N ASP A 196 -23.89 1.04 1.58
CA ASP A 196 -22.78 1.36 0.68
C ASP A 196 -21.55 0.44 0.83
N ILE A 197 -20.81 0.28 -0.27
CA ILE A 197 -19.55 -0.47 -0.27
C ILE A 197 -18.45 0.48 0.22
N ILE A 198 -17.70 0.03 1.23
CA ILE A 198 -16.60 0.81 1.78
C ILE A 198 -15.36 0.60 0.90
N TYR A 199 -14.93 1.66 0.23
CA TYR A 199 -13.65 1.70 -0.47
C TYR A 199 -12.58 2.31 0.44
N PHE A 200 -11.39 1.70 0.44
CA PHE A 200 -10.22 2.34 1.02
C PHE A 200 -9.86 3.58 0.20
N SER A 201 -9.61 4.68 0.89
CA SER A 201 -9.13 5.91 0.30
C SER A 201 -7.83 6.34 0.97
N ALA A 202 -6.96 6.99 0.21
CA ALA A 202 -5.82 7.73 0.73
C ALA A 202 -6.20 9.21 0.79
N CYS A 203 -6.36 9.74 2.01
CA CYS A 203 -6.82 11.09 2.33
C CYS A 203 -8.10 11.52 1.58
N ASP A 204 -8.99 10.57 1.24
CA ASP A 204 -10.18 10.79 0.38
C ASP A 204 -9.91 11.40 -1.02
N ILE A 205 -8.64 11.49 -1.42
CA ILE A 205 -8.22 11.96 -2.75
C ILE A 205 -8.15 10.78 -3.71
N VAL A 206 -7.57 9.67 -3.27
CA VAL A 206 -7.33 8.49 -4.11
C VAL A 206 -8.12 7.31 -3.58
N TYR A 207 -8.98 6.71 -4.42
CA TYR A 207 -9.73 5.51 -4.09
C TYR A 207 -9.02 4.26 -4.63
N PHE A 208 -8.75 3.29 -3.76
CA PHE A 208 -8.10 2.04 -4.14
C PHE A 208 -9.10 1.10 -4.84
N LYS A 209 -9.20 1.26 -6.16
CA LYS A 209 -9.91 0.37 -7.08
C LYS A 209 -8.91 -0.30 -8.02
N LYS A 210 -9.24 -1.44 -8.62
CA LYS A 210 -8.37 -2.04 -9.66
C LYS A 210 -8.09 -1.08 -10.83
N SER A 211 -9.05 -0.21 -11.15
CA SER A 211 -8.88 0.85 -12.15
C SER A 211 -7.80 1.87 -11.79
N PHE A 212 -7.49 2.06 -10.50
CA PHE A 212 -6.41 2.96 -10.07
C PHE A 212 -5.05 2.50 -10.59
N LEU A 213 -4.79 1.18 -10.71
CA LEU A 213 -3.54 0.69 -11.29
C LEU A 213 -3.36 1.13 -12.73
N LEU A 214 -4.44 1.12 -13.51
CA LEU A 214 -4.39 1.55 -14.90
C LEU A 214 -4.14 3.05 -14.99
N THR A 215 -4.77 3.84 -14.13
CA THR A 215 -4.51 5.29 -14.03
C THR A 215 -3.06 5.56 -13.62
N ALA A 216 -2.57 4.91 -12.57
CA ALA A 216 -1.19 5.05 -12.10
C ALA A 216 -0.19 4.66 -13.20
N PHE A 217 -0.41 3.54 -13.89
CA PHE A 217 0.39 3.13 -15.04
C PHE A 217 0.38 4.18 -16.15
N GLY A 218 -0.80 4.69 -16.52
CA GLY A 218 -0.94 5.74 -17.52
C GLY A 218 -0.20 7.02 -17.14
N THR A 219 -0.27 7.45 -15.88
CA THR A 219 0.47 8.62 -15.39
C THR A 219 1.98 8.41 -15.44
N VAL A 220 2.47 7.27 -14.97
CA VAL A 220 3.89 6.91 -15.02
C VAL A 220 4.39 6.87 -16.47
N PHE A 221 3.62 6.28 -17.38
CA PHE A 221 3.97 6.21 -18.79
C PHE A 221 4.00 7.60 -19.44
N THR A 222 2.99 8.43 -19.18
CA THR A 222 2.87 9.78 -19.77
C THR A 222 4.00 10.69 -19.27
N TYR A 223 4.17 10.81 -17.94
CA TYR A 223 5.23 11.62 -17.36
C TYR A 223 6.62 11.03 -17.64
N GLY A 224 6.74 9.71 -17.71
CA GLY A 224 7.97 9.05 -18.12
C GLY A 224 8.38 9.47 -19.52
N LEU A 225 7.48 9.39 -20.50
CA LEU A 225 7.73 9.85 -21.87
C LEU A 225 8.07 11.34 -21.95
N ILE A 226 7.39 12.18 -21.18
CA ILE A 226 7.69 13.62 -21.13
C ILE A 226 9.13 13.86 -20.65
N ILE A 227 9.56 13.16 -19.60
CA ILE A 227 10.92 13.26 -19.06
C ILE A 227 11.94 12.76 -20.10
N VAL A 228 11.65 11.65 -20.80
CA VAL A 228 12.52 11.14 -21.87
C VAL A 228 12.65 12.14 -23.01
N HIS A 229 11.59 12.87 -23.35
CA HIS A 229 11.58 13.76 -24.50
C HIS A 229 12.18 15.15 -24.20
N LEU A 230 12.13 15.61 -22.95
CA LEU A 230 12.70 16.89 -22.54
C LEU A 230 14.23 16.85 -22.29
N ASN A 231 14.81 15.66 -22.18
CA ASN A 231 16.20 15.44 -21.79
C ASN A 231 17.00 14.83 -22.95
#